data_AF-A0A930QFL8-F1
#
_entry.id   AF-A0A930QFL8-F1
#
_cell.length_a   1.000
_cell.length_b   1.000
_cell.length_c   1.000
_cell.angle_alpha   90.00
_cell.angle_beta   90.00
_cell.angle_gamma   90.00
#
_symmetry.space_group_name_H-M   'P 1'
#
loop_
_entity.id
_entity.type
_entity.pdbx_description
1 polymer ?
#
loop_
_entity_poly.entity_id
_entity_poly.type
_entity_poly.pdbx_seq_one_letter_code
_entity_poly.pdbx_strand_id
1 'polypeptide(L)'
;MKQIIINADDFGRHVLINRAVETAVQEGMLRSATIMAGGAAFADAAELAVRTPALGVGIHLTLVDAAPVLPPAEIPTLVTAEGRFLPDHT
;
A
#
# COMPACT_ATOMS: atom_id res chain seq x y z
N MET A 1 -27.70 11.36 -9.74
CA MET A 1 -26.91 11.40 -8.48
C MET A 1 -25.43 11.38 -8.83
N LYS A 2 -24.58 12.10 -8.10
CA LYS A 2 -23.12 12.03 -8.27
C LYS A 2 -22.57 11.01 -7.26
N GLN A 3 -21.58 10.22 -7.65
CA GLN A 3 -20.88 9.28 -6.79
C GLN A 3 -19.45 9.76 -6.55
N ILE A 4 -18.92 9.51 -5.35
CA ILE A 4 -17.54 9.82 -4.97
C ILE A 4 -16.93 8.59 -4.31
N ILE A 5 -15.66 8.34 -4.64
CA ILE A 5 -14.82 7.35 -3.96
C ILE A 5 -13.71 8.13 -3.27
N ILE A 6 -13.58 7.92 -1.97
CA ILE A 6 -12.46 8.43 -1.16
C ILE A 6 -11.54 7.24 -0.95
N ASN A 7 -10.32 7.32 -1.50
CA ASN A 7 -9.32 6.27 -1.45
C ASN A 7 -8.14 6.68 -0.55
N ALA A 8 -7.69 5.77 0.31
CA ALA A 8 -6.41 5.93 1.02
C ALA A 8 -5.29 5.24 0.23
N ASP A 9 -4.28 6.03 -0.13
CA ASP A 9 -3.03 5.51 -0.70
C ASP A 9 -2.06 5.12 0.43
N ASP A 10 -0.96 4.45 0.06
CA ASP A 10 0.11 3.99 0.95
C ASP A 10 -0.31 2.96 2.02
N PHE A 11 -1.48 2.32 1.89
CA PHE A 11 -1.88 1.25 2.81
C PHE A 11 -0.86 0.10 2.74
N GLY A 12 -0.37 -0.37 3.89
CA GLY A 12 0.74 -1.33 3.97
C GLY A 12 2.14 -0.71 4.00
N ARG A 13 2.31 0.60 3.81
CA ARG A 13 3.65 1.24 3.90
C ARG A 13 4.19 1.27 5.32
N HIS A 14 3.36 1.62 6.29
CA HIS A 14 3.72 1.72 7.71
C HIS A 14 2.52 1.41 8.61
N VAL A 15 2.76 0.84 9.79
CA VAL A 15 1.69 0.45 10.73
C VAL A 15 0.81 1.62 11.18
N LEU A 16 1.37 2.83 11.27
CA LEU A 16 0.59 4.03 11.60
C LEU A 16 -0.34 4.47 10.45
N ILE A 17 0.06 4.24 9.19
CA ILE A 17 -0.82 4.49 8.04
C ILE A 17 -1.97 3.47 8.05
N ASN A 18 -1.67 2.20 8.32
CA ASN A 18 -2.68 1.16 8.46
C ASN A 18 -3.72 1.50 9.53
N ARG A 19 -3.27 1.95 10.70
CA ARG A 19 -4.18 2.40 11.79
C ARG A 19 -5.04 3.58 11.37
N ALA A 20 -4.46 4.55 10.66
CA ALA A 20 -5.24 5.69 10.16
C ALA A 20 -6.33 5.24 9.17
N VAL A 21 -6.02 4.27 8.29
CA VAL A 21 -7.01 3.64 7.41
C VAL A 21 -8.11 2.96 8.22
N GLU A 22 -7.76 2.16 9.23
CA GLU A 22 -8.73 1.48 10.10
C GLU A 22 -9.67 2.47 10.79
N THR A 23 -9.12 3.51 11.41
CA THR A 23 -9.89 4.57 12.07
C THR A 23 -10.83 5.27 11.08
N ALA A 24 -10.33 5.65 9.89
CA ALA A 24 -11.16 6.31 8.88
C ALA A 24 -12.31 5.44 8.36
N VAL A 25 -12.12 4.11 8.30
CA VAL A 25 -13.20 3.16 7.97
C VAL A 25 -14.20 3.04 9.11
N GLN A 26 -13.74 2.94 10.36
CA GLN A 26 -14.58 2.86 11.55
C GLN A 26 -15.43 4.12 11.73
N GLU A 27 -14.88 5.29 11.43
CA GLU A 27 -15.58 6.58 11.46
C GLU A 27 -16.44 6.83 10.21
N GLY A 28 -16.47 5.88 9.26
CA GLY A 28 -17.34 5.91 8.08
C GLY A 28 -16.91 6.86 6.96
N MET A 29 -15.73 7.46 7.07
CA MET A 29 -15.19 8.41 6.07
C MET A 29 -14.61 7.69 4.85
N LEU A 30 -14.09 6.48 5.04
CA LEU A 30 -13.34 5.76 4.02
C LEU A 30 -13.94 4.38 3.73
N ARG A 31 -13.97 4.01 2.45
CA ARG A 31 -14.43 2.70 1.96
C ARG A 31 -13.51 2.09 0.91
N SER A 32 -12.40 2.74 0.58
CA SER A 32 -11.44 2.29 -0.44
C SER A 32 -10.01 2.58 0.02
N ALA A 33 -9.10 1.62 -0.14
CA ALA A 33 -7.66 1.83 0.02
C ALA A 33 -6.88 1.02 -1.03
N THR A 34 -5.66 1.44 -1.34
CA THR A 34 -4.75 0.70 -2.24
C THR A 34 -3.54 0.18 -1.47
N ILE A 35 -3.33 -1.14 -1.46
CA ILE A 35 -2.29 -1.80 -0.66
C ILE A 35 -0.96 -1.92 -1.43
N MET A 36 0.15 -1.58 -0.78
CA MET A 36 1.51 -1.74 -1.29
C MET A 36 2.08 -3.12 -0.93
N ALA A 37 2.19 -4.02 -1.91
CA ALA A 37 2.70 -5.38 -1.70
C ALA A 37 4.15 -5.43 -1.16
N GLY A 38 4.99 -4.49 -1.60
CA GLY A 38 6.36 -4.31 -1.10
C GLY A 38 6.48 -3.42 0.15
N GLY A 39 5.36 -3.04 0.76
CA GLY A 39 5.33 -2.18 1.94
C GLY A 39 5.81 -2.90 3.21
N ALA A 40 6.52 -2.18 4.09
CA ALA A 40 7.07 -2.76 5.31
C ALA A 40 6.00 -3.26 6.30
N ALA A 41 4.77 -2.75 6.19
CA ALA A 41 3.62 -3.14 6.99
C ALA A 41 2.54 -3.87 6.17
N PHE A 42 2.91 -4.50 5.06
CA PHE A 42 1.97 -5.22 4.19
C PHE A 42 1.19 -6.30 4.93
N ALA A 43 1.85 -7.11 5.77
CA ALA A 43 1.18 -8.19 6.50
C ALA A 43 0.10 -7.67 7.46
N ASP A 44 0.42 -6.62 8.23
CA ASP A 44 -0.52 -5.94 9.13
C ASP A 44 -1.71 -5.35 8.35
N ALA A 45 -1.45 -4.74 7.18
CA ALA A 45 -2.48 -4.22 6.29
C ALA A 45 -3.38 -5.32 5.72
N ALA A 46 -2.80 -6.46 5.32
CA ALA A 46 -3.56 -7.59 4.80
C ALA A 46 -4.48 -8.20 5.87
N GLU A 47 -4.00 -8.37 7.10
CA GLU A 47 -4.83 -8.82 8.22
C GLU A 47 -5.95 -7.82 8.54
N LEU A 48 -5.65 -6.52 8.49
CA LEU A 48 -6.63 -5.45 8.68
C LEU A 48 -7.72 -5.50 7.61
N ALA A 49 -7.33 -5.65 6.34
CA ALA A 49 -8.27 -5.78 5.23
C ALA A 49 -9.23 -6.97 5.45
N VAL A 50 -8.70 -8.14 5.85
CA VAL A 50 -9.50 -9.34 6.10
C VAL A 50 -10.51 -9.12 7.23
N ARG A 51 -10.12 -8.47 8.33
CA ARG A 51 -11.04 -8.18 9.46
C ARG A 51 -11.98 -7.00 9.23
N THR A 52 -11.80 -6.26 8.13
CA THR A 52 -12.56 -5.03 7.82
C THR A 52 -13.28 -5.15 6.47
N PRO A 53 -14.32 -5.99 6.36
CA PRO A 53 -14.97 -6.30 5.08
C PRO A 53 -15.65 -5.10 4.39
N ALA A 54 -15.84 -4.00 5.12
CA ALA A 54 -16.39 -2.77 4.57
C ALA A 54 -15.35 -1.87 3.89
N LEU A 55 -14.06 -2.23 3.94
CA LEU A 55 -12.98 -1.59 3.20
C LEU A 55 -12.77 -2.34 1.87
N GLY A 56 -13.03 -1.68 0.74
CA GLY A 56 -12.56 -2.14 -0.56
C GLY A 56 -11.05 -1.96 -0.67
N VAL A 57 -10.35 -2.99 -1.17
CA VAL A 57 -8.88 -2.96 -1.29
C VAL A 57 -8.48 -3.15 -2.75
N GLY A 58 -7.79 -2.15 -3.31
CA GLY A 58 -7.09 -2.21 -4.60
C GLY A 58 -5.57 -2.39 -4.42
N ILE A 59 -4.84 -2.41 -5.54
CA ILE A 59 -3.37 -2.55 -5.54
C ILE A 59 -2.74 -1.17 -5.75
N HIS A 60 -1.77 -0.81 -4.90
CA HIS A 60 -0.91 0.35 -5.10
C HIS A 60 0.41 -0.13 -5.73
N LEU A 61 0.55 0.00 -7.05
CA LEU A 61 1.77 -0.41 -7.77
C LEU A 61 2.91 0.58 -7.48
N THR A 62 4.07 0.05 -7.11
CA THR A 62 5.23 0.85 -6.67
C THR A 62 6.46 0.56 -7.52
N LEU A 63 7.12 1.61 -7.99
CA LEU A 63 8.42 1.55 -8.69
C LEU A 63 9.45 2.53 -8.10
N VAL A 64 9.11 3.22 -7.01
CA VAL A 64 9.92 4.26 -6.36
C VAL A 64 9.80 4.09 -4.84
N ASP A 65 10.89 4.28 -4.11
CA ASP A 65 10.99 4.27 -2.64
C ASP A 65 10.28 3.08 -1.94
N ALA A 66 10.33 1.90 -2.56
CA ALA A 66 9.75 0.68 -1.99
C ALA A 66 10.65 -0.53 -2.20
N ALA A 67 10.32 -1.63 -1.51
CA ALA A 67 10.96 -2.91 -1.76
C ALA A 67 10.26 -3.61 -2.94
N PRO A 68 11.01 -4.25 -3.86
CA PRO A 68 10.40 -5.10 -4.86
C PRO A 68 9.85 -6.38 -4.23
N VAL A 69 8.80 -6.94 -4.87
CA VAL A 69 8.28 -8.27 -4.49
C VAL A 69 9.16 -9.39 -5.07
N LEU A 70 9.67 -9.19 -6.30
CA LEU A 70 10.59 -10.13 -6.94
C LEU A 70 12.01 -9.98 -6.37
N PRO A 71 12.83 -11.04 -6.42
CA PRO A 71 14.25 -10.95 -6.15
C PRO A 71 14.93 -9.87 -7.03
N PRO A 72 15.79 -9.01 -6.47
CA PRO A 72 16.49 -7.96 -7.23
C PRO A 72 17.22 -8.46 -8.48
N ALA A 73 17.74 -9.69 -8.45
CA ALA A 73 18.45 -10.32 -9.56
C ALA A 73 17.56 -10.60 -10.80
N GLU A 74 16.24 -10.68 -10.62
CA GLU A 74 15.28 -10.88 -11.72
C GLU A 74 14.87 -9.56 -12.39
N ILE A 75 15.09 -8.42 -11.70
CA ILE A 75 14.71 -7.08 -12.15
C ILE A 75 15.85 -6.05 -11.99
N PRO A 76 17.08 -6.35 -12.46
CA PRO A 76 18.27 -5.55 -12.14
C PRO A 76 18.21 -4.11 -12.65
N THR A 77 17.36 -3.81 -13.64
CA THR A 77 17.18 -2.46 -14.19
C THR A 77 16.25 -1.57 -13.37
N LEU A 78 15.55 -2.13 -12.38
CA LEU A 78 14.56 -1.40 -11.57
C LEU A 78 15.07 -1.08 -10.17
N VAL A 79 16.20 -1.67 -9.76
CA VAL A 79 16.68 -1.63 -8.37
C VAL A 79 18.06 -1.00 -8.26
N THR A 80 18.35 -0.43 -7.09
CA THR A 80 19.68 0.05 -6.72
C THR A 80 20.62 -1.11 -6.40
N ALA A 81 21.90 -0.80 -6.12
CA ALA A 81 22.87 -1.80 -5.66
C ALA A 81 22.44 -2.49 -4.34
N GLU A 82 21.61 -1.83 -3.54
CA GLU A 82 21.03 -2.35 -2.29
C GLU A 82 19.76 -3.18 -2.51
N GLY A 83 19.32 -3.36 -3.76
CA GLY A 83 18.16 -4.17 -4.10
C GLY A 83 16.80 -3.53 -3.79
N ARG A 84 16.76 -2.20 -3.59
CA ARG A 84 15.52 -1.41 -3.43
C ARG A 84 15.16 -0.71 -4.73
N PHE A 85 13.90 -0.33 -4.92
CA PHE A 85 13.57 0.62 -5.99
C PHE A 85 14.30 1.96 -5.78
N LEU A 86 14.49 2.69 -6.87
CA LEU A 86 15.12 4.02 -6.85
C LEU A 86 14.39 4.98 -5.88
N PRO A 87 15.11 5.91 -5.23
CA PRO A 87 14.52 6.82 -4.24
C PRO A 87 13.57 7.84 -4.88
N ASP A 88 13.78 8.16 -6.15
CA ASP A 88 12.96 9.04 -6.96
C ASP A 88 12.91 8.54 -8.42
N HIS A 89 12.22 9.29 -9.28
CA HIS A 89 11.99 8.96 -10.69
C HIS A 89 12.81 9.85 -11.64
N THR A 90 13.83 10.54 -11.11
CA THR A 90 14.57 11.61 -11.80
C THR A 90 16.03 11.28 -12.04
#